data_AF-A0A0B4EE30-F1
#
_entry.id   AF-A0A0B4EE30-F1
#
_cell.length_a   1.000
_cell.length_b   1.000
_cell.length_c   1.000
_cell.angle_alpha   90.00
_cell.angle_beta   90.00
_cell.angle_gamma   90.00
#
_symmetry.space_group_name_H-M   'P 1'
#
loop_
_entity.id
_entity.type
_entity.pdbx_description
1 polymer ?
#
loop_
_entity_poly.entity_id
_entity_poly.type
_entity_poly.pdbx_seq_one_letter_code
_entity_poly.pdbx_strand_id
1 'polypeptide(L)'
;LAVVADHCFALQNPTTGDAWLGALAYTAQLYFDFSGYSDMAIGLGLMMGFRFMENFKQPYISQSITEFWRRWHISLSTWLRDYLYITLGGNRKGTLTTYRNLFLTMLLGGLWHGANITYIVWGAWHGMWLAIEKAIGLNTAPRSFNVVRWA
;
A
#
# COMPACT_ATOMS: atom_id res chain seq x y z
N LEU A 1 3.15 -14.44 14.95
CA LEU A 1 3.52 -13.99 13.59
C LEU A 1 4.89 -13.32 13.59
N ALA A 2 5.13 -12.32 14.46
CA ALA A 2 6.46 -11.69 14.61
C ALA A 2 7.60 -12.70 14.79
N VAL A 3 7.49 -13.59 15.78
CA VAL A 3 8.50 -14.64 16.04
C VAL A 3 8.77 -15.52 14.81
N VAL A 4 7.75 -15.82 14.01
CA VAL A 4 7.89 -16.64 12.79
C VAL A 4 8.60 -15.86 11.69
N ALA A 5 8.21 -14.60 11.46
CA ALA A 5 8.86 -13.74 10.48
C ALA A 5 10.33 -13.51 10.83
N ASP A 6 10.62 -13.16 12.09
CA ASP A 6 11.98 -12.94 12.60
C ASP A 6 12.85 -14.18 12.43
N HIS A 7 12.32 -15.36 12.78
CA HIS A 7 13.02 -16.62 12.58
C HIS A 7 13.31 -16.88 11.10
N CYS A 8 12.31 -16.76 10.22
CA CYS A 8 12.49 -17.00 8.78
C CYS A 8 13.51 -16.05 8.16
N PHE A 9 13.53 -14.77 8.54
CA PHE A 9 14.51 -13.80 8.04
C PHE A 9 15.91 -13.95 8.64
N ALA A 10 16.05 -14.61 9.80
CA ALA A 10 17.35 -14.89 10.42
C ALA A 10 18.06 -16.11 9.80
N LEU A 11 17.39 -16.91 8.96
CA LEU A 11 17.99 -18.07 8.31
C LEU A 11 19.05 -17.63 7.29
N GLN A 12 20.26 -18.20 7.39
CA GLN A 12 21.35 -17.91 6.44
C GLN A 12 21.12 -18.54 5.06
N ASN A 13 20.48 -19.71 5.02
CA ASN A 13 20.19 -20.46 3.79
C ASN A 13 18.72 -20.89 3.80
N PRO A 14 17.77 -19.95 3.62
CA PRO A 14 16.35 -20.28 3.64
C PRO A 14 16.00 -21.18 2.45
N THR A 15 15.20 -22.22 2.70
CA THR A 15 14.56 -22.96 1.62
C THR A 15 13.49 -22.11 0.94
N THR A 16 13.00 -22.54 -0.22
CA THR A 16 11.85 -21.89 -0.87
C THR A 16 10.63 -21.83 0.05
N GLY A 17 10.40 -22.87 0.86
CA GLY A 17 9.32 -22.90 1.84
C GLY A 17 9.49 -21.86 2.93
N ASP A 18 10.70 -21.73 3.46
CA ASP A 18 11.03 -20.73 4.49
C ASP A 18 10.85 -19.30 3.99
N ALA A 19 11.26 -19.03 2.74
CA ALA A 19 11.11 -17.72 2.13
C ALA A 19 9.63 -17.33 1.96
N TRP A 20 8.79 -18.25 1.49
CA TRP A 20 7.35 -18.01 1.38
C TRP A 20 6.67 -17.86 2.74
N LEU A 21 7.02 -18.71 3.70
CA LEU A 21 6.49 -18.62 5.06
C LEU A 21 6.86 -17.28 5.70
N GLY A 22 8.12 -16.87 5.60
CA GLY A 22 8.61 -15.58 6.09
C GLY A 22 7.88 -14.40 5.44
N ALA A 23 7.72 -14.42 4.11
CA ALA A 23 7.01 -13.36 3.39
C ALA A 23 5.54 -13.23 3.82
N LEU A 24 4.82 -14.35 3.96
CA LEU A 24 3.41 -14.35 4.40
C LEU A 24 3.27 -13.95 5.87
N ALA A 25 4.14 -14.47 6.75
CA ALA A 25 4.16 -14.13 8.16
C ALA A 25 4.43 -12.64 8.38
N TYR A 26 5.41 -12.09 7.65
CA TYR A 26 5.73 -10.67 7.67
C TYR A 26 4.61 -9.81 7.12
N THR A 27 3.96 -10.23 6.04
CA THR A 27 2.81 -9.52 5.47
C THR A 27 1.69 -9.38 6.51
N ALA A 28 1.36 -10.47 7.20
CA ALA A 28 0.33 -10.46 8.24
C ALA A 28 0.77 -9.65 9.47
N GLN A 29 2.02 -9.80 9.93
CA GLN A 29 2.57 -9.01 11.04
C GLN A 29 2.51 -7.53 10.75
N LEU A 30 3.04 -7.08 9.61
CA LEU A 30 3.07 -5.68 9.19
C LEU A 30 1.67 -5.08 9.18
N TYR A 31 0.69 -5.82 8.64
CA TYR A 31 -0.68 -5.34 8.58
C TYR A 31 -1.34 -5.24 9.95
N PHE A 32 -1.27 -6.31 10.77
CA PHE A 32 -1.95 -6.32 12.06
C PHE A 32 -1.33 -5.33 13.05
N ASP A 33 -0.01 -5.22 13.07
CA ASP A 33 0.69 -4.26 13.92
C ASP A 33 0.32 -2.83 13.53
N PHE A 34 0.41 -2.50 12.24
CA PHE A 34 0.18 -1.14 11.79
C PHE A 34 -1.30 -0.72 11.80
N SER A 35 -2.21 -1.64 11.46
CA SER A 35 -3.65 -1.40 11.59
C SER A 35 -4.02 -1.23 13.06
N GLY A 36 -3.57 -2.12 13.95
CA GLY A 36 -3.86 -2.03 15.38
C GLY A 36 -3.32 -0.74 16.00
N TYR A 37 -2.10 -0.33 15.63
CA TYR A 37 -1.54 0.97 16.02
C TYR A 37 -2.40 2.14 15.55
N SER A 38 -2.85 2.11 14.29
CA SER A 38 -3.71 3.17 13.73
C SER A 38 -5.05 3.24 14.45
N ASP A 39 -5.67 2.10 14.77
CA ASP A 39 -6.97 2.03 15.47
C ASP A 39 -6.85 2.57 16.90
N MET A 40 -5.76 2.24 17.61
CA MET A 40 -5.49 2.83 18.92
C MET A 40 -5.35 4.36 18.84
N ALA A 41 -4.65 4.88 17.83
CA ALA A 41 -4.52 6.33 17.63
C ALA A 41 -5.87 7.00 17.33
N ILE A 42 -6.73 6.36 16.53
CA ILE A 42 -8.11 6.84 16.26
C ILE A 42 -8.93 6.85 17.55
N GLY A 43 -8.87 5.77 18.34
CA GLY A 43 -9.57 5.67 19.62
C GLY A 43 -9.15 6.75 20.63
N LEU A 44 -7.84 6.97 20.76
CA LEU A 44 -7.30 8.06 21.59
C LEU A 44 -7.74 9.44 21.08
N GLY A 45 -7.70 9.66 19.77
CA GLY A 45 -8.18 10.89 19.14
C GLY A 45 -9.65 11.17 19.46
N LEU A 46 -10.50 10.15 19.36
CA LEU A 46 -11.92 10.24 19.69
C LEU A 46 -12.16 10.62 21.15
N MET A 47 -11.40 10.06 22.09
CA MET A 47 -11.48 10.42 23.51
C MET A 47 -11.06 11.88 23.77
N MET A 48 -10.17 12.43 22.94
CA MET A 48 -9.75 13.83 22.99
C MET A 48 -10.66 14.78 22.18
N GLY A 49 -11.73 14.27 21.55
CA GLY A 49 -12.67 15.05 20.73
C GLY A 49 -12.23 15.26 19.28
N PHE A 50 -11.15 14.63 18.83
CA PHE A 50 -10.70 14.64 17.44
C PHE A 50 -11.27 13.45 16.66
N ARG A 51 -11.58 13.67 15.38
CA ARG A 51 -11.97 12.59 14.46
C ARG A 51 -10.89 12.41 13.41
N PHE A 52 -10.06 11.38 13.58
CA PHE A 52 -9.09 10.99 12.57
C PHE A 52 -9.72 10.10 11.50
N MET A 53 -9.10 10.06 10.33
CA MET A 53 -9.54 9.18 9.26
C MET A 53 -9.03 7.75 9.49
N GLU A 54 -9.81 6.78 9.03
CA GLU A 54 -9.40 5.38 8.97
C GLU A 54 -8.17 5.20 8.09
N ASN A 55 -7.19 4.42 8.56
CA ASN A 55 -5.95 4.22 7.84
C ASN A 55 -5.94 2.93 7.01
N PHE A 56 -6.74 1.93 7.38
CA PHE A 56 -6.83 0.65 6.68
C PHE A 56 -8.27 0.21 6.46
N LYS A 57 -8.58 -0.27 5.26
CA LYS A 57 -9.93 -0.75 4.90
C LYS A 57 -9.88 -2.06 4.13
N GLN A 58 -9.60 -3.14 4.83
CA GLN A 58 -9.49 -4.50 4.28
C GLN A 58 -8.67 -4.51 2.96
N PRO A 59 -7.38 -4.15 3.00
CA PRO A 59 -6.58 -3.94 1.79
C PRO A 59 -6.34 -5.23 1.00
N TYR A 60 -6.25 -6.39 1.65
CA TYR A 60 -5.92 -7.66 0.96
C TYR A 60 -7.08 -8.29 0.17
N ILE A 61 -8.31 -7.77 0.29
CA ILE A 61 -9.42 -8.19 -0.58
C ILE A 61 -9.53 -7.33 -1.85
N SER A 62 -8.57 -6.42 -2.08
CA SER A 62 -8.56 -5.54 -3.25
C SER A 62 -8.42 -6.34 -4.54
N GLN A 63 -9.19 -5.98 -5.56
CA GLN A 63 -9.17 -6.62 -6.88
C GLN A 63 -8.15 -5.96 -7.82
N SER A 64 -7.45 -4.93 -7.36
CA SER A 64 -6.63 -4.04 -8.16
C SER A 64 -5.58 -3.33 -7.31
N ILE A 65 -4.43 -2.96 -7.88
CA ILE A 65 -3.37 -2.26 -7.13
C ILE A 65 -3.79 -0.83 -6.77
N THR A 66 -4.55 -0.16 -7.65
CA THR A 66 -5.19 1.13 -7.34
C THR A 66 -6.17 1.00 -6.17
N GLU A 67 -6.98 -0.06 -6.13
CA GLU A 67 -7.88 -0.31 -5.01
C GLU A 67 -7.12 -0.58 -3.72
N PHE A 68 -6.03 -1.35 -3.79
CA PHE A 68 -5.16 -1.61 -2.64
C PHE A 68 -4.63 -0.30 -2.03
N TRP A 69 -4.10 0.61 -2.85
CA TRP A 69 -3.61 1.93 -2.38
C TRP A 69 -4.72 2.89 -1.90
N ARG A 70 -5.99 2.62 -2.21
CA ARG A 70 -7.13 3.35 -1.62
C ARG A 70 -7.57 2.77 -0.27
N ARG A 71 -7.08 1.58 0.10
CA ARG A 71 -7.45 0.83 1.30
C ARG A 71 -6.28 0.62 2.26
N TRP A 72 -5.05 0.86 1.82
CA TRP A 72 -3.82 0.69 2.58
C TRP A 72 -3.24 2.06 2.95
N HIS A 73 -2.94 2.29 4.23
CA HIS A 73 -2.31 3.51 4.73
C HIS A 73 -2.94 4.81 4.15
N ILE A 74 -4.27 4.89 4.25
CA ILE A 74 -5.11 5.86 3.53
C ILE A 74 -4.68 7.31 3.81
N SER A 75 -4.25 7.62 5.03
CA SER A 75 -3.79 8.97 5.39
C SER A 75 -2.54 9.38 4.59
N LEU A 76 -1.50 8.53 4.55
CA LEU A 76 -0.30 8.75 3.75
C LEU A 76 -0.62 8.76 2.25
N SER A 77 -1.41 7.81 1.76
CA SER A 77 -1.77 7.76 0.35
C SER A 77 -2.54 9.00 -0.10
N THR A 78 -3.40 9.53 0.78
CA THR A 78 -4.09 10.81 0.57
C THR A 78 -3.10 11.97 0.54
N TRP A 79 -2.15 12.02 1.47
CA TRP A 79 -1.12 13.05 1.51
C TRP A 79 -0.24 13.05 0.26
N LEU A 80 0.27 11.88 -0.14
CA LEU A 80 1.06 11.73 -1.37
C LEU A 80 0.26 12.14 -2.60
N ARG A 81 -1.03 11.82 -2.66
CA ARG A 81 -1.89 12.27 -3.76
C ARG A 81 -2.00 13.80 -3.77
N ASP A 82 -2.37 14.40 -2.65
CA ASP A 82 -2.79 15.79 -2.61
C ASP A 82 -1.60 16.75 -2.66
N TYR A 83 -0.48 16.40 -2.04
CA TYR A 83 0.70 17.26 -1.94
C TYR A 83 1.82 16.94 -2.93
N LEU A 84 1.85 15.73 -3.50
CA LEU A 84 2.90 15.33 -4.43
C LEU A 84 2.34 15.04 -5.83
N TYR A 85 1.35 14.16 -5.95
CA TYR A 85 0.84 13.79 -7.27
C TYR A 85 0.13 14.96 -7.98
N ILE A 86 -0.75 15.68 -7.27
CA ILE A 86 -1.48 16.83 -7.83
C ILE A 86 -0.52 17.97 -8.17
N THR A 87 0.47 18.24 -7.32
CA THR A 87 1.47 19.30 -7.53
C THR A 87 2.38 19.01 -8.72
N LEU A 88 2.71 17.73 -8.99
CA LEU A 88 3.39 17.29 -10.22
C LEU A 88 2.54 17.44 -11.50
N GLY A 89 1.27 17.85 -11.38
CA GLY A 89 0.35 18.09 -12.48
C GLY A 89 -0.76 17.05 -12.63
N GLY A 90 -0.78 16.04 -11.76
CA GLY A 90 -1.80 14.98 -11.74
C GLY A 90 -2.06 14.38 -13.12
N ASN A 91 -3.33 14.37 -13.53
CA ASN A 91 -3.78 13.87 -14.85
C ASN A 91 -3.82 14.94 -15.96
N ARG A 92 -3.39 16.18 -15.72
CA ARG A 92 -3.73 17.32 -16.60
C ARG A 92 -2.91 17.42 -17.89
N LYS A 93 -1.73 16.80 -17.95
CA LYS A 93 -0.76 16.95 -19.05
C LYS A 93 -0.64 15.69 -19.91
N GLY A 94 -1.74 14.97 -20.10
CA GLY A 94 -1.81 13.76 -20.92
C GLY A 94 -1.30 12.48 -20.25
N THR A 95 -1.38 11.39 -21.00
CA THR A 95 -1.17 10.01 -20.51
C THR A 95 0.27 9.74 -20.05
N LEU A 96 1.28 10.17 -20.82
CA LEU A 96 2.68 9.94 -20.46
C LEU A 96 3.07 10.69 -19.17
N THR A 97 2.66 11.95 -19.03
CA THR A 97 2.93 12.75 -17.83
C THR A 97 2.25 12.14 -16.60
N THR A 98 1.05 11.60 -16.78
CA THR A 98 0.30 10.91 -15.74
C THR A 98 1.07 9.69 -15.21
N TYR A 99 1.61 8.84 -16.09
CA TYR A 99 2.38 7.67 -15.68
C TYR A 99 3.68 8.05 -14.98
N ARG A 100 4.39 9.05 -15.52
CA ARG A 100 5.57 9.61 -14.87
C ARG A 100 5.25 10.15 -13.47
N ASN A 101 4.15 10.88 -13.32
CA ASN A 101 3.75 11.46 -12.04
C ASN A 101 3.38 10.37 -11.02
N LEU A 102 2.68 9.31 -11.44
CA LEU A 102 2.38 8.15 -10.58
C LEU A 102 3.68 7.46 -10.13
N PHE A 103 4.58 7.20 -11.07
CA PHE A 103 5.86 6.56 -10.80
C PHE A 103 6.71 7.38 -9.81
N LEU A 104 6.85 8.69 -10.06
CA LEU A 104 7.60 9.60 -9.18
C LEU A 104 6.97 9.70 -7.79
N THR A 105 5.64 9.73 -7.71
CA THR A 105 4.93 9.78 -6.42
C THR A 105 5.26 8.55 -5.57
N MET A 106 5.25 7.36 -6.18
CA MET A 106 5.58 6.12 -5.46
C MET A 106 7.06 5.99 -5.14
N LEU A 107 7.95 6.45 -6.02
CA LEU A 107 9.39 6.42 -5.77
C LEU A 107 9.78 7.35 -4.60
N LEU A 108 9.21 8.55 -4.56
CA LEU A 108 9.39 9.49 -3.44
C LEU A 108 8.71 8.97 -2.17
N GLY A 109 7.55 8.31 -2.29
CA GLY A 109 6.92 7.59 -1.18
C GLY A 109 7.79 6.47 -0.62
N GLY A 110 8.50 5.73 -1.49
CA GLY A 110 9.52 4.75 -1.09
C GLY A 110 10.66 5.42 -0.34
N LEU A 111 11.22 6.50 -0.87
CA LEU A 111 12.29 7.26 -0.19
C LEU A 111 11.88 7.79 1.19
N TRP A 112 10.60 8.14 1.39
CA TRP A 112 10.08 8.55 2.69
C TRP A 112 10.14 7.42 3.74
N HIS A 113 10.08 6.16 3.32
CA HIS A 113 10.19 5.02 4.25
C HIS A 113 11.62 4.74 4.74
N GLY A 114 12.65 5.17 4.00
CA GLY A 114 14.04 5.07 4.46
C GLY A 114 15.07 5.14 3.34
N ALA A 115 16.35 5.21 3.74
CA ALA A 115 17.49 5.37 2.83
C ALA A 115 18.00 4.05 2.19
N ASN A 116 17.41 2.90 2.54
CA ASN A 116 17.80 1.63 1.96
C ASN A 116 17.29 1.51 0.51
N ILE A 117 18.14 0.98 -0.39
CA ILE A 117 17.80 0.73 -1.79
C ILE A 117 16.54 -0.13 -1.95
N THR A 118 16.24 -1.01 -0.99
CA THR A 118 15.03 -1.82 -0.99
C THR A 118 13.75 -0.99 -1.05
N TYR A 119 13.71 0.18 -0.41
CA TYR A 119 12.56 1.08 -0.44
C TYR A 119 12.41 1.80 -1.78
N ILE A 120 13.53 2.10 -2.46
CA ILE A 120 13.51 2.66 -3.81
C ILE A 120 12.96 1.63 -4.80
N VAL A 121 13.44 0.39 -4.71
CA VAL A 121 12.96 -0.73 -5.54
C VAL A 121 11.47 -0.96 -5.29
N TRP A 122 11.04 -0.96 -4.03
CA TRP A 122 9.63 -1.07 -3.65
C TRP A 122 8.78 0.06 -4.25
N GLY A 123 9.22 1.31 -4.15
CA GLY A 123 8.51 2.47 -4.71
C GLY A 123 8.41 2.40 -6.23
N ALA A 124 9.50 2.04 -6.90
CA ALA A 124 9.53 1.84 -8.35
C ALA A 124 8.60 0.70 -8.79
N TRP A 125 8.58 -0.42 -8.03
CA TRP A 125 7.71 -1.56 -8.30
C TRP A 125 6.23 -1.18 -8.24
N HIS A 126 5.79 -0.50 -7.18
CA HIS A 126 4.40 -0.07 -7.07
C HIS A 126 4.03 1.02 -8.10
N GLY A 127 4.94 1.96 -8.37
CA GLY A 127 4.75 2.98 -9.40
C GLY A 127 4.56 2.37 -10.80
N MET A 128 5.33 1.35 -11.13
CA MET A 128 5.21 0.60 -12.38
C MET A 128 3.85 -0.09 -12.49
N TRP A 129 3.43 -0.84 -11.48
CA TRP A 129 2.15 -1.55 -11.49
C TRP A 129 0.95 -0.59 -11.60
N LEU A 130 0.99 0.56 -10.94
CA LEU A 130 -0.05 1.59 -11.07
C LEU A 130 -0.11 2.17 -12.50
N ALA A 131 1.05 2.38 -13.14
CA ALA A 131 1.09 2.85 -14.53
C ALA A 131 0.55 1.81 -15.51
N ILE A 132 0.93 0.53 -15.34
CA ILE A 132 0.44 -0.59 -16.14
C ILE A 132 -1.07 -0.75 -15.99
N GLU A 133 -1.59 -0.79 -14.77
CA GLU A 133 -3.02 -0.92 -14.51
C GLU A 133 -3.81 0.19 -15.19
N LYS A 134 -3.31 1.43 -15.12
CA LYS A 134 -3.93 2.57 -15.76
C LYS A 134 -3.89 2.50 -17.29
N ALA A 135 -2.82 1.94 -17.86
CA ALA A 135 -2.70 1.71 -19.29
C ALA A 135 -3.68 0.65 -19.81
N ILE A 136 -3.98 -0.37 -19.00
CA ILE A 136 -4.95 -1.42 -19.34
C ILE A 136 -6.40 -0.89 -19.23
N GLY A 137 -6.61 0.25 -18.55
CA GLY A 137 -7.93 0.86 -18.42
C GLY A 137 -8.88 0.05 -17.54
N LEU A 138 -8.34 -0.70 -16.57
CA LEU A 138 -9.15 -1.49 -15.64
C LEU A 138 -10.11 -0.55 -14.88
N ASN A 139 -11.39 -0.94 -14.79
CA ASN A 139 -12.37 -0.22 -13.99
C ASN A 139 -12.04 -0.40 -12.50
N THR A 140 -11.30 0.56 -11.94
CA THR A 140 -10.85 0.57 -10.53
C THR A 140 -11.90 1.13 -9.56
N ALA A 141 -13.16 1.25 -9.99
CA ALA A 141 -14.25 1.54 -9.08
C ALA A 141 -14.37 0.37 -8.09
N PRO A 142 -14.47 0.64 -6.78
CA PRO A 142 -14.64 -0.42 -5.79
C PRO A 142 -15.93 -1.17 -6.12
N ARG A 143 -15.82 -2.36 -6.72
CA ARG A 143 -16.98 -3.21 -6.96
C ARG A 143 -17.35 -3.82 -5.62
N SER A 144 -18.63 -3.73 -5.25
CA SER A 144 -19.13 -4.49 -4.11
C SER A 144 -18.80 -5.97 -4.34
N PHE A 145 -18.11 -6.60 -3.40
CA PHE A 145 -17.84 -8.02 -3.43
C PHE A 145 -19.18 -8.77 -3.52
N ASN A 146 -19.51 -9.31 -4.70
CA ASN A 146 -20.77 -10.01 -4.92
C ASN A 146 -20.56 -11.50 -4.66
N VAL A 147 -20.88 -11.94 -3.45
CA VAL A 147 -20.72 -13.33 -2.97
C VAL A 147 -21.51 -14.32 -3.86
N VAL A 148 -22.59 -13.86 -4.49
CA VAL A 148 -23.52 -14.68 -5.28
C VAL A 148 -22.90 -15.18 -6.60
N ARG A 149 -21.76 -14.64 -7.04
CA ARG A 149 -21.13 -15.03 -8.31
C ARG A 149 -20.29 -16.31 -8.24
N TRP A 150 -20.18 -16.91 -7.06
CA TRP A 150 -19.46 -18.15 -6.77
C TRP A 150 -20.28 -19.16 -5.93
N ALA A 151 -21.61 -19.01 -5.92
CA ALA A 151 -22.58 -20.00 -5.44
C ALA A 151 -23.36 -20.55 -6.63
#